data_AF-C4XY19-F1
#
_entry.id   AF-C4XY19-F1
#
_cell.length_a   1.000
_cell.length_b   1.000
_cell.length_c   1.000
_cell.angle_alpha   90.00
_cell.angle_beta   90.00
_cell.angle_gamma   90.00
#
_symmetry.space_group_name_H-M   'P 1'
#
loop_
_entity.id
_entity.type
_entity.pdbx_description
1 polymer ?
#
loop_
_entity_poly.entity_id
_entity_poly.type
_entity_poly.pdbx_seq_one_letter_code
_entity_poly.pdbx_strand_id
1 'polypeptide(L)'
;MSYNTNMSLATRQRSRLSHSDVKLILYLIVQIKPFKYVGDRTLSQSRKWDLIQQKFERYKLSRGTTPISVPTVRTLQRQMATALRKAQTLQLADPPRAPFDVFRHLSLQSSLADLERAVLELYNLSEAYKTGQTVGPLPDIVHSFADSPIEAEPDAEDAPNTPSPHASDSGDDMDVPDAMAPLLASLHALMDQNAAFYGECMAMMRQHSTAMAEKCAYFERLLTSTAELLKTTSPKTGAAVLHAETHADAPAAEPADEPAADVPADVPGDIPADEPADEPTDAAAGDTSDSTSRERQSGSLSVLLN
;
A
#
# COMPACT_ATOMS: atom_id res chain seq x y z
N MET A 1 -10.12 50.49 -21.11
CA MET A 1 -10.12 49.77 -19.83
C MET A 1 -10.11 48.29 -20.16
N SER A 2 -8.95 47.64 -20.04
CA SER A 2 -8.80 46.22 -20.35
C SER A 2 -8.71 45.44 -19.05
N TYR A 3 -9.64 44.50 -18.84
CA TYR A 3 -9.61 43.63 -17.67
C TYR A 3 -8.52 42.58 -17.88
N ASN A 4 -7.41 42.71 -17.15
CA ASN A 4 -6.42 41.64 -17.06
C ASN A 4 -7.04 40.48 -16.27
N THR A 5 -7.62 39.53 -17.00
CA THR A 5 -7.95 38.20 -16.49
C THR A 5 -6.66 37.43 -16.23
N ASN A 6 -5.92 37.86 -15.22
CA ASN A 6 -4.90 37.04 -14.58
C ASN A 6 -5.62 35.90 -13.85
N MET A 7 -6.05 34.91 -14.63
CA MET A 7 -6.35 33.60 -14.08
C MET A 7 -5.14 33.21 -13.26
N SER A 8 -5.41 32.94 -11.98
CA SER A 8 -4.45 32.30 -11.10
C SER A 8 -4.10 30.94 -11.70
N LEU A 9 -3.08 30.93 -12.55
CA LEU A 9 -2.14 29.82 -12.68
C LEU A 9 -1.38 29.73 -11.36
N ALA A 10 -2.13 29.48 -10.29
CA ALA A 10 -1.62 28.96 -9.04
C ALA A 10 -0.75 27.79 -9.44
N THR A 11 0.56 28.00 -9.30
CA THR A 11 1.57 27.04 -9.67
C THR A 11 1.13 25.73 -9.05
N ARG A 12 0.71 24.74 -9.87
CA ARG A 12 0.47 23.38 -9.41
C ARG A 12 1.84 22.85 -9.04
N GLN A 13 2.30 23.23 -7.84
CA GLN A 13 3.48 22.71 -7.20
C GLN A 13 3.29 21.21 -7.26
N ARG A 14 4.10 20.54 -8.09
CA ARG A 14 4.05 19.09 -8.21
C ARG A 14 4.40 18.58 -6.82
N SER A 15 3.37 18.18 -6.07
CA SER A 15 3.50 17.73 -4.69
C SER A 15 4.58 16.67 -4.65
N ARG A 16 5.77 17.04 -4.20
CA ARG A 16 6.88 16.10 -4.10
C ARG A 16 6.47 15.11 -3.03
N LEU A 17 6.24 13.86 -3.42
CA LEU A 17 6.01 12.77 -2.47
C LEU A 17 7.11 12.83 -1.42
N SER A 18 6.71 12.93 -0.15
CA SER A 18 7.66 12.99 0.94
C SER A 18 8.41 11.65 1.06
N HIS A 19 9.55 11.66 1.76
CA HIS A 19 10.32 10.42 1.96
C HIS A 19 9.49 9.34 2.67
N SER A 20 8.62 9.72 3.61
CA SER A 20 7.68 8.81 4.27
C SER A 20 6.59 8.30 3.33
N ASP A 21 6.07 9.13 2.41
CA ASP A 21 5.14 8.65 1.38
C ASP A 21 5.78 7.60 0.47
N VAL A 22 7.05 7.80 0.07
CA VAL A 22 7.79 6.82 -0.74
C VAL A 22 7.98 5.51 0.02
N LYS A 23 8.40 5.56 1.29
CA LYS A 23 8.48 4.35 2.14
C LYS A 23 7.15 3.60 2.23
N LEU A 24 6.05 4.32 2.48
CA LEU A 24 4.71 3.73 2.55
C LEU A 24 4.29 3.10 1.22
N ILE A 25 4.56 3.75 0.09
CA ILE A 25 4.28 3.21 -1.24
C ILE A 25 5.04 1.89 -1.46
N LEU A 26 6.34 1.82 -1.15
CA LEU A 26 7.12 0.60 -1.33
C LEU A 26 6.66 -0.51 -0.37
N TYR A 27 6.33 -0.18 0.88
CA TYR A 27 5.77 -1.14 1.84
C TYR A 27 4.44 -1.75 1.34
N LEU A 28 3.53 -0.92 0.82
CA LEU A 28 2.26 -1.38 0.27
C LEU A 28 2.44 -2.22 -1.02
N ILE A 29 3.44 -1.89 -1.86
CA ILE A 29 3.83 -2.72 -3.01
C ILE A 29 4.32 -4.11 -2.54
N VAL A 30 5.11 -4.18 -1.47
CA VAL A 30 5.60 -5.46 -0.92
C VAL A 30 4.47 -6.28 -0.27
N GLN A 31 3.50 -5.65 0.40
CA GLN A 31 2.32 -6.35 0.92
C GLN A 31 1.42 -6.90 -0.20
N ILE A 32 0.96 -6.02 -1.10
CA ILE A 32 -0.06 -6.34 -2.12
C ILE A 32 0.51 -7.14 -3.29
N LYS A 33 1.82 -7.03 -3.55
CA LYS A 33 2.55 -7.74 -4.60
C LYS A 33 1.89 -7.53 -5.98
N PRO A 34 1.96 -6.32 -6.55
CA PRO A 34 1.41 -5.96 -7.86
C PRO A 34 2.24 -6.55 -9.02
N PHE A 35 2.72 -7.77 -8.86
CA PHE A 35 3.44 -8.55 -9.83
C PHE A 35 2.48 -9.52 -10.52
N LYS A 36 2.85 -10.01 -11.70
CA LYS A 36 1.99 -10.88 -12.51
C LYS A 36 1.93 -12.31 -11.97
N TYR A 37 3.05 -12.84 -11.48
CA TYR A 37 3.18 -14.25 -11.09
C TYR A 37 3.33 -14.47 -9.57
N VAL A 38 3.51 -13.39 -8.82
CA VAL A 38 3.69 -13.35 -7.35
C VAL A 38 2.57 -12.55 -6.70
N GLY A 39 2.13 -13.00 -5.52
CA GLY A 39 0.98 -12.43 -4.79
C GLY A 39 -0.35 -13.08 -5.19
N ASP A 40 -1.45 -12.45 -4.77
CA ASP A 40 -2.80 -12.93 -5.06
C ASP A 40 -3.04 -13.02 -6.59
N ARG A 41 -3.54 -14.17 -7.04
CA ARG A 41 -3.84 -14.45 -8.45
C ARG A 41 -5.31 -14.26 -8.81
N THR A 42 -6.19 -14.10 -7.82
CA THR A 42 -7.62 -13.80 -8.01
C THR A 42 -7.85 -12.35 -8.44
N LEU A 43 -6.94 -11.44 -8.08
CA LEU A 43 -7.02 -10.01 -8.37
C LEU A 43 -6.35 -9.63 -9.69
N SER A 44 -7.06 -8.84 -10.50
CA SER A 44 -6.51 -8.24 -11.71
C SER A 44 -5.39 -7.23 -11.40
N GLN A 45 -4.48 -7.02 -12.35
CA GLN A 45 -3.35 -6.09 -12.15
C GLN A 45 -3.82 -4.67 -11.82
N SER A 46 -4.84 -4.15 -12.51
CA SER A 46 -5.45 -2.85 -12.20
C SER A 46 -5.97 -2.82 -10.76
N ARG A 47 -6.70 -3.86 -10.34
CA ARG A 47 -7.26 -3.93 -8.97
C ARG A 47 -6.17 -3.96 -7.90
N LYS A 48 -5.02 -4.61 -8.14
CA LYS A 48 -3.87 -4.55 -7.22
C LYS A 48 -3.34 -3.12 -7.06
N TRP A 49 -3.27 -2.34 -8.15
CA TRP A 49 -2.86 -0.92 -8.08
C TRP A 49 -3.90 -0.05 -7.36
N ASP A 50 -5.19 -0.27 -7.62
CA ASP A 50 -6.29 0.44 -6.93
C ASP A 50 -6.24 0.18 -5.41
N LEU A 51 -5.98 -1.06 -4.99
CA LEU A 51 -5.82 -1.43 -3.58
C LEU A 51 -4.62 -0.74 -2.92
N ILE A 52 -3.50 -0.53 -3.64
CA ILE A 52 -2.36 0.25 -3.13
C ILE A 52 -2.77 1.71 -2.92
N GLN A 53 -3.52 2.31 -3.86
CA GLN A 53 -4.03 3.68 -3.69
C GLN A 53 -4.98 3.79 -2.50
N GLN A 54 -5.94 2.86 -2.36
CA GLN A 54 -6.91 2.83 -1.25
C GLN A 54 -6.23 2.63 0.11
N LYS A 55 -5.27 1.70 0.24
CA LYS A 55 -4.51 1.53 1.48
C LYS A 55 -3.66 2.76 1.80
N PHE A 56 -3.06 3.41 0.80
CA PHE A 56 -2.30 4.65 0.99
C PHE A 56 -3.20 5.79 1.50
N GLU A 57 -4.38 5.97 0.88
CA GLU A 57 -5.36 6.99 1.27
C GLU A 57 -5.86 6.76 2.71
N ARG A 58 -6.31 5.55 3.03
CA ARG A 58 -6.74 5.17 4.41
C ARG A 58 -5.65 5.43 5.45
N TYR A 59 -4.40 5.11 5.14
CA TYR A 59 -3.26 5.36 6.05
C TYR A 59 -2.95 6.86 6.23
N LYS A 60 -3.17 7.69 5.20
CA LYS A 60 -3.01 9.16 5.31
C LYS A 60 -4.17 9.81 6.08
N LEU A 61 -5.38 9.27 5.92
CA LEU A 61 -6.57 9.65 6.70
C LEU A 61 -6.37 9.32 8.19
N SER A 62 -5.99 8.10 8.55
CA SER A 62 -5.82 7.68 9.95
C SER A 62 -4.69 8.42 10.67
N ARG A 63 -3.72 8.98 9.93
CA ARG A 63 -2.67 9.88 10.46
C ARG A 63 -3.02 11.37 10.41
N GLY A 64 -4.27 11.74 10.10
CA GLY A 64 -4.73 13.14 10.09
C GLY A 64 -3.94 14.06 9.14
N THR A 65 -3.31 13.53 8.09
CA THR A 65 -2.33 14.28 7.29
C THR A 65 -3.01 15.07 6.17
N THR A 66 -3.59 16.23 6.48
CA THR A 66 -4.20 17.13 5.49
C THR A 66 -3.18 18.17 4.97
N PRO A 67 -3.17 18.50 3.66
CA PRO A 67 -4.00 17.96 2.58
C PRO A 67 -3.54 16.57 2.09
N ILE A 68 -4.50 15.68 1.84
CA ILE A 68 -4.24 14.31 1.37
C ILE A 68 -4.07 14.32 -0.15
N SER A 69 -2.84 14.18 -0.61
CA SER A 69 -2.54 13.94 -2.03
C SER A 69 -2.34 12.45 -2.26
N VAL A 70 -3.34 11.78 -2.85
CA VAL A 70 -3.26 10.37 -3.21
C VAL A 70 -2.44 10.22 -4.52
N PRO A 71 -1.36 9.41 -4.55
CA PRO A 71 -0.56 9.20 -5.75
C PRO A 71 -1.37 8.43 -6.80
N THR A 72 -1.25 8.83 -8.07
CA THR A 72 -1.84 8.10 -9.20
C THR A 72 -1.14 6.75 -9.42
N VAL A 73 -1.81 5.78 -10.06
CA VAL A 73 -1.21 4.49 -10.46
C VAL A 73 0.12 4.67 -11.20
N ARG A 74 0.19 5.62 -12.16
CA ARG A 74 1.44 5.94 -12.88
C ARG A 74 2.55 6.45 -11.96
N THR A 75 2.20 7.10 -10.85
CA THR A 75 3.15 7.54 -9.83
C THR A 75 3.65 6.36 -9.01
N LEU A 76 2.76 5.46 -8.57
CA LEU A 76 3.11 4.21 -7.87
C LEU A 76 4.06 3.35 -8.71
N GLN A 77 3.71 3.12 -9.98
CA GLN A 77 4.54 2.40 -10.95
C GLN A 77 5.91 3.05 -11.15
N ARG A 78 5.98 4.39 -11.21
CA ARG A 78 7.27 5.10 -11.30
C ARG A 78 8.12 4.96 -10.05
N GLN A 79 7.51 4.92 -8.85
CA GLN A 79 8.24 4.64 -7.61
C GLN A 79 8.79 3.21 -7.60
N MET A 80 7.97 2.21 -7.97
CA MET A 80 8.43 0.82 -8.12
C MET A 80 9.60 0.70 -9.10
N ALA A 81 9.49 1.28 -10.30
CA ALA A 81 10.56 1.25 -11.31
C ALA A 81 11.82 2.05 -10.91
N THR A 82 11.72 2.97 -9.94
CA THR A 82 12.87 3.69 -9.38
C THR A 82 13.52 2.87 -8.27
N ALA A 83 12.73 2.25 -7.41
CA ALA A 83 13.18 1.31 -6.38
C ALA A 83 13.93 0.12 -6.99
N LEU A 84 13.39 -0.51 -8.02
CA LEU A 84 14.04 -1.64 -8.73
C LEU A 84 15.43 -1.26 -9.26
N ARG A 85 15.55 -0.13 -9.96
CA ARG A 85 16.84 0.33 -10.51
C ARG A 85 17.86 0.60 -9.41
N LYS A 86 17.47 1.28 -8.33
CA LYS A 86 18.36 1.52 -7.19
C LYS A 86 18.79 0.23 -6.49
N ALA A 87 17.85 -0.68 -6.22
CA ALA A 87 18.14 -1.95 -5.58
C ALA A 87 19.10 -2.80 -6.43
N GLN A 88 18.97 -2.77 -7.76
CA GLN A 88 19.92 -3.41 -8.68
C GLN A 88 21.32 -2.78 -8.60
N THR A 89 21.43 -1.45 -8.53
CA THR A 89 22.71 -0.76 -8.31
C THR A 89 23.34 -1.11 -6.96
N LEU A 90 22.54 -1.17 -5.89
CA LEU A 90 23.00 -1.53 -4.55
C LEU A 90 23.40 -3.01 -4.44
N GLN A 91 22.67 -3.92 -5.08
CA GLN A 91 23.00 -5.36 -5.12
C GLN A 91 24.34 -5.65 -5.81
N LEU A 92 24.79 -4.75 -6.69
CA LEU A 92 26.11 -4.85 -7.33
C LEU A 92 27.26 -4.37 -6.42
N ALA A 93 26.96 -3.63 -5.35
CA ALA A 93 27.92 -3.08 -4.41
C ALA A 93 27.98 -3.84 -3.07
N ASP A 94 26.86 -4.41 -2.62
CA ASP A 94 26.76 -5.15 -1.36
C ASP A 94 27.10 -6.66 -1.51
N PRO A 95 27.64 -7.30 -0.46
CA PRO A 95 27.89 -8.74 -0.46
C PRO A 95 26.58 -9.57 -0.58
N PRO A 96 26.66 -10.82 -1.09
CA PRO A 96 25.51 -11.69 -1.26
C PRO A 96 24.90 -12.08 0.08
N ARG A 97 23.75 -11.48 0.40
CA ARG A 97 22.88 -11.85 1.52
C ARG A 97 21.99 -13.04 1.13
N ALA A 98 21.54 -13.82 2.10
CA ALA A 98 20.63 -14.93 1.85
C ALA A 98 19.32 -14.44 1.16
N PRO A 99 18.81 -15.14 0.14
CA PRO A 99 17.54 -14.78 -0.51
C PRO A 99 16.39 -14.73 0.51
N PHE A 100 15.50 -13.74 0.37
CA PHE A 100 14.31 -13.56 1.21
C PHE A 100 14.56 -13.23 2.69
N ASP A 101 15.82 -13.04 3.11
CA ASP A 101 16.16 -12.64 4.49
C ASP A 101 15.52 -11.30 4.89
N VAL A 102 15.38 -10.39 3.91
CA VAL A 102 14.80 -9.05 4.08
C VAL A 102 13.35 -9.10 4.61
N PHE A 103 12.56 -10.11 4.24
CA PHE A 103 11.15 -10.21 4.64
C PHE A 103 10.96 -10.59 6.11
N ARG A 104 11.99 -11.14 6.79
CA ARG A 104 11.91 -11.53 8.21
C ARG A 104 11.74 -10.36 9.17
N HIS A 105 12.27 -9.21 8.80
CA HIS A 105 12.34 -8.00 9.63
C HIS A 105 11.77 -6.78 8.92
N LEU A 106 11.07 -7.00 7.80
CA LEU A 106 10.40 -5.92 7.10
C LEU A 106 9.29 -5.37 7.99
N SER A 107 9.08 -4.06 7.93
CA SER A 107 8.01 -3.33 8.59
C SER A 107 7.86 -1.99 7.89
N LEU A 108 6.83 -1.22 8.25
CA LEU A 108 6.69 0.14 7.74
C LEU A 108 7.80 1.09 8.20
N GLN A 109 8.54 0.73 9.27
CA GLN A 109 9.68 1.50 9.79
C GLN A 109 11.03 1.09 9.16
N SER A 110 11.08 0.03 8.35
CA SER A 110 12.31 -0.45 7.71
C SER A 110 13.03 0.65 6.90
N SER A 111 14.32 0.44 6.63
CA SER A 111 15.08 1.38 5.81
C SER A 111 14.50 1.43 4.39
N LEU A 112 14.73 2.54 3.68
CA LEU A 112 14.30 2.63 2.29
C LEU A 112 15.04 1.57 1.43
N ALA A 113 16.31 1.28 1.74
CA ALA A 113 17.10 0.28 1.04
C ALA A 113 16.54 -1.15 1.22
N ASP A 114 16.08 -1.52 2.42
CA ASP A 114 15.43 -2.81 2.66
C ASP A 114 14.12 -2.94 1.87
N LEU A 115 13.31 -1.88 1.83
CA LEU A 115 12.08 -1.83 1.03
C LEU A 115 12.36 -1.91 -0.47
N GLU A 116 13.36 -1.18 -0.97
CA GLU A 116 13.80 -1.24 -2.37
C GLU A 116 14.32 -2.66 -2.73
N ARG A 117 15.05 -3.32 -1.82
CA ARG A 117 15.55 -4.69 -1.97
C ARG A 117 14.43 -5.74 -1.93
N ALA A 118 13.47 -5.62 -1.03
CA ALA A 118 12.30 -6.50 -0.97
C ALA A 118 11.46 -6.42 -2.26
N VAL A 119 11.28 -5.22 -2.83
CA VAL A 119 10.63 -5.03 -4.14
C VAL A 119 11.40 -5.74 -5.26
N LEU A 120 12.75 -5.71 -5.23
CA LEU A 120 13.59 -6.42 -6.20
C LEU A 120 13.51 -7.94 -6.06
N GLU A 121 13.51 -8.48 -4.84
CA GLU A 121 13.40 -9.92 -4.61
C GLU A 121 12.04 -10.47 -5.08
N LEU A 122 10.93 -9.73 -4.86
CA LEU A 122 9.62 -10.08 -5.43
C LEU A 122 9.57 -9.99 -6.96
N TYR A 123 10.25 -9.02 -7.55
CA TYR A 123 10.35 -8.87 -9.00
C TYR A 123 11.13 -10.03 -9.63
N ASN A 124 12.32 -10.34 -9.10
CA ASN A 124 13.15 -11.46 -9.56
C ASN A 124 12.40 -12.79 -9.44
N LEU A 125 11.66 -12.99 -8.36
CA LEU A 125 10.79 -14.15 -8.16
C LEU A 125 9.64 -14.21 -9.20
N SER A 126 9.05 -13.07 -9.55
CA SER A 126 8.03 -12.99 -10.60
C SER A 126 8.60 -13.30 -11.99
N GLU A 127 9.83 -12.91 -12.29
CA GLU A 127 10.49 -13.26 -13.55
C GLU A 127 10.95 -14.73 -13.56
N ALA A 128 11.37 -15.31 -12.43
CA ALA A 128 11.67 -16.74 -12.32
C ALA A 128 10.43 -17.62 -12.60
N TYR A 129 9.25 -17.25 -12.07
CA TYR A 129 8.01 -17.95 -12.42
C TYR A 129 7.59 -17.76 -13.89
N LYS A 130 7.90 -16.61 -14.49
CA LYS A 130 7.62 -16.33 -15.91
C LYS A 130 8.48 -17.18 -16.85
N THR A 131 9.74 -17.46 -16.47
CA THR A 131 10.66 -18.32 -17.24
C THR A 131 10.47 -19.82 -16.97
N GLY A 132 9.56 -20.19 -16.07
CA GLY A 132 9.33 -21.59 -15.67
C GLY A 132 10.44 -22.14 -14.77
N GLN A 133 11.31 -21.30 -14.21
CA GLN A 133 12.34 -21.72 -13.28
C GLN A 133 11.69 -22.17 -11.96
N THR A 134 12.05 -23.36 -11.49
CA THR A 134 11.57 -23.93 -10.22
C THR A 134 12.24 -23.27 -9.01
N VAL A 135 11.94 -21.99 -8.81
CA VAL A 135 11.96 -21.41 -7.47
C VAL A 135 10.99 -22.21 -6.60
N GLY A 136 11.47 -22.69 -5.44
CA GLY A 136 10.69 -23.48 -4.51
C GLY A 136 9.44 -22.76 -3.98
N PRO A 137 8.65 -23.39 -3.10
CA PRO A 137 7.55 -22.70 -2.44
C PRO A 137 8.06 -21.39 -1.81
N LEU A 138 7.29 -20.29 -1.97
CA LEU A 138 7.61 -19.04 -1.30
C LEU A 138 7.79 -19.33 0.20
N PRO A 139 8.85 -18.81 0.84
CA PRO A 139 8.97 -18.91 2.29
C PRO A 139 7.71 -18.36 2.96
N ASP A 140 7.18 -19.05 3.97
CA ASP A 140 5.93 -18.67 4.65
C ASP A 140 5.96 -17.22 5.16
N ILE A 141 7.15 -16.74 5.55
CA ILE A 141 7.48 -15.34 5.88
C ILE A 141 6.97 -14.36 4.83
N VAL A 142 7.07 -14.68 3.54
CA VAL A 142 6.58 -13.84 2.44
C VAL A 142 5.06 -13.88 2.36
N HIS A 143 4.42 -14.99 2.74
CA HIS A 143 2.96 -15.13 2.80
C HIS A 143 2.36 -14.39 4.01
N SER A 144 2.84 -14.65 5.23
CA SER A 144 2.37 -14.01 6.47
C SER A 144 2.46 -12.47 6.44
N PHE A 145 3.36 -11.92 5.60
CA PHE A 145 3.48 -10.49 5.39
C PHE A 145 2.25 -9.83 4.72
N ALA A 146 1.37 -10.61 4.09
CA ALA A 146 0.12 -10.11 3.50
C ALA A 146 -0.99 -9.89 4.55
N ASP A 147 -1.01 -10.72 5.60
CA ASP A 147 -2.11 -10.79 6.58
C ASP A 147 -1.89 -9.91 7.82
N SER A 148 -0.74 -9.23 7.94
CA SER A 148 -0.54 -8.20 8.97
C SER A 148 -1.57 -7.08 8.80
N PRO A 149 -2.55 -6.93 9.70
CA PRO A 149 -3.55 -5.88 9.58
C PRO A 149 -2.85 -4.53 9.73
N ILE A 150 -3.04 -3.65 8.75
CA ILE A 150 -2.91 -2.22 9.03
C ILE A 150 -4.21 -1.89 9.76
N GLU A 151 -4.17 -1.91 11.09
CA GLU A 151 -5.36 -1.69 11.93
C GLU A 151 -6.03 -0.36 11.56
N ALA A 152 -7.22 -0.49 10.98
CA ALA A 152 -8.19 0.57 10.73
C ALA A 152 -9.56 -0.12 10.72
N GLU A 153 -10.39 0.26 11.69
CA GLU A 153 -11.76 -0.19 11.94
C GLU A 153 -12.62 -0.35 10.67
N PRO A 154 -13.54 -1.34 10.63
CA PRO A 154 -14.47 -1.51 9.52
C PRO A 154 -15.80 -0.77 9.77
N ASP A 155 -15.93 0.44 9.20
CA ASP A 155 -17.25 1.05 8.99
C ASP A 155 -17.98 0.41 7.79
N ALA A 156 -19.31 0.33 7.95
CA ALA A 156 -20.37 -0.19 7.06
C ALA A 156 -20.37 0.37 5.60
N GLU A 157 -21.17 -0.08 4.61
CA GLU A 157 -22.42 -0.88 4.52
C GLU A 157 -22.32 -1.87 3.31
N ASP A 158 -23.29 -2.71 2.87
CA ASP A 158 -24.69 -2.96 3.26
C ASP A 158 -25.17 -4.41 2.91
N ALA A 159 -26.13 -4.91 3.71
CA ALA A 159 -27.21 -5.92 3.53
C ALA A 159 -27.15 -7.08 2.44
N PRO A 160 -28.23 -7.86 2.21
CA PRO A 160 -28.31 -9.17 2.89
C PRO A 160 -28.69 -10.37 1.99
N ASN A 161 -28.34 -11.60 2.40
CA ASN A 161 -29.21 -12.76 2.16
C ASN A 161 -28.84 -14.01 3.00
N THR A 162 -29.83 -14.56 3.69
CA THR A 162 -29.90 -15.92 4.24
C THR A 162 -31.38 -16.27 4.41
N PRO A 163 -31.79 -17.55 4.53
CA PRO A 163 -31.03 -18.79 4.33
C PRO A 163 -31.74 -19.78 3.38
N SER A 164 -31.09 -20.91 3.04
CA SER A 164 -31.83 -22.17 2.87
C SER A 164 -30.90 -23.38 3.10
N PRO A 165 -31.24 -24.32 4.01
CA PRO A 165 -30.47 -25.53 4.23
C PRO A 165 -30.97 -26.67 3.34
N HIS A 166 -30.19 -27.04 2.31
CA HIS A 166 -30.42 -28.31 1.63
C HIS A 166 -29.58 -29.40 2.29
N ALA A 167 -30.24 -30.21 3.11
CA ALA A 167 -29.73 -31.50 3.53
C ALA A 167 -29.81 -32.49 2.35
N SER A 168 -28.65 -32.99 1.96
CA SER A 168 -28.42 -34.28 1.29
C SER A 168 -27.15 -34.79 1.97
N ASP A 169 -27.18 -35.76 2.87
CA ASP A 169 -27.84 -37.07 2.77
C ASP A 169 -27.69 -37.70 1.38
N SER A 170 -26.50 -38.25 1.17
CA SER A 170 -26.13 -39.11 0.06
C SER A 170 -24.94 -39.91 0.58
N GLY A 171 -25.24 -41.07 1.18
CA GLY A 171 -24.21 -41.95 1.72
C GLY A 171 -23.41 -42.62 0.61
N ASP A 172 -22.13 -42.29 0.52
CA ASP A 172 -21.11 -43.18 0.00
C ASP A 172 -20.19 -43.53 1.17
N ASP A 173 -20.37 -44.75 1.68
CA ASP A 173 -19.62 -45.32 2.80
C ASP A 173 -18.21 -45.72 2.33
N MET A 174 -17.40 -44.71 2.06
CA MET A 174 -15.97 -44.87 1.78
C MET A 174 -15.28 -45.16 3.10
N ASP A 175 -14.97 -46.43 3.36
CA ASP A 175 -14.17 -46.91 4.50
C ASP A 175 -12.95 -46.01 4.73
N VAL A 176 -13.09 -45.03 5.62
CA VAL A 176 -12.00 -44.10 5.96
C VAL A 176 -10.95 -44.90 6.71
N PRO A 177 -9.68 -44.94 6.25
CA PRO A 177 -8.64 -45.68 6.95
C PRO A 177 -8.56 -45.20 8.40
N ASP A 178 -8.54 -46.13 9.36
CA ASP A 178 -8.54 -45.86 10.81
C ASP A 178 -7.43 -44.87 11.23
N ALA A 179 -6.32 -44.84 10.47
CA ALA A 179 -5.23 -43.87 10.60
C ALA A 179 -5.60 -42.38 10.32
N MET A 180 -6.72 -42.10 9.63
CA MET A 180 -7.20 -40.74 9.33
C MET A 180 -8.28 -40.23 10.30
N ALA A 181 -8.89 -41.12 11.09
CA ALA A 181 -9.84 -40.73 12.15
C ALA A 181 -9.31 -39.62 13.10
N PRO A 182 -8.07 -39.67 13.62
CA PRO A 182 -7.56 -38.59 14.49
C PRO A 182 -7.35 -37.25 13.75
N LEU A 183 -7.08 -37.28 12.44
CA LEU A 183 -6.92 -36.06 11.64
C LEU A 183 -8.27 -35.38 11.41
N LEU A 184 -9.31 -36.17 11.08
CA LEU A 184 -10.68 -35.66 10.92
C LEU A 184 -11.25 -35.13 12.25
N ALA A 185 -11.01 -35.83 13.37
CA ALA A 185 -11.38 -35.35 14.70
C ALA A 185 -10.70 -34.02 15.05
N SER A 186 -9.41 -33.86 14.71
CA SER A 186 -8.68 -32.61 14.88
C SER A 186 -9.24 -31.47 14.02
N LEU A 187 -9.58 -31.76 12.76
CA LEU A 187 -10.22 -30.79 11.86
C LEU A 187 -11.58 -30.33 12.39
N HIS A 188 -12.42 -31.25 12.83
CA HIS A 188 -13.74 -30.93 13.41
C HIS A 188 -13.59 -30.08 14.67
N ALA A 189 -12.69 -30.46 15.60
CA ALA A 189 -12.43 -29.67 16.80
C ALA A 189 -11.94 -28.24 16.48
N LEU A 190 -11.14 -28.07 15.43
CA LEU A 190 -10.69 -26.74 14.96
C LEU A 190 -11.83 -25.94 14.31
N MET A 191 -12.73 -26.60 13.57
CA MET A 191 -13.94 -25.97 13.02
C MET A 191 -14.90 -25.52 14.13
N ASP A 192 -15.09 -26.34 15.17
CA ASP A 192 -15.91 -26.01 16.34
C ASP A 192 -15.32 -24.83 17.14
N GLN A 193 -13.99 -24.80 17.33
CA GLN A 193 -13.30 -23.67 17.96
C GLN A 193 -13.45 -22.38 17.16
N ASN A 194 -13.31 -22.45 15.82
CA ASN A 194 -13.54 -21.29 14.96
C ASN A 194 -15.00 -20.81 15.04
N ALA A 195 -15.97 -21.73 15.02
CA ALA A 195 -17.39 -21.39 15.15
C ALA A 195 -17.71 -20.71 16.49
N ALA A 196 -17.14 -21.21 17.59
CA ALA A 196 -17.26 -20.60 18.92
C ALA A 196 -16.65 -19.19 18.95
N PHE A 197 -15.44 -19.02 18.43
CA PHE A 197 -14.75 -17.72 18.34
C PHE A 197 -15.57 -16.68 17.54
N TYR A 198 -16.08 -17.05 16.36
CA TYR A 198 -16.96 -16.15 15.59
C TYR A 198 -18.26 -15.84 16.35
N GLY A 199 -18.80 -16.79 17.11
CA GLY A 199 -19.94 -16.56 18.00
C GLY A 199 -19.65 -15.50 19.07
N GLU A 200 -18.49 -15.57 19.72
CA GLU A 200 -18.03 -14.59 20.72
C GLU A 200 -17.81 -13.20 20.10
N CYS A 201 -17.14 -13.11 18.94
CA CYS A 201 -16.97 -11.85 18.21
C CYS A 201 -18.33 -11.20 17.85
N MET A 202 -19.29 -12.00 17.37
CA MET A 202 -20.64 -11.50 17.04
C MET A 202 -21.41 -11.08 18.29
N ALA A 203 -21.22 -11.75 19.43
CA ALA A 203 -21.80 -11.32 20.71
C ALA A 203 -21.19 -9.99 21.20
N MET A 204 -19.87 -9.83 21.12
CA MET A 204 -19.16 -8.61 21.49
C MET A 204 -19.58 -7.42 20.62
N MET A 205 -19.64 -7.58 19.29
CA MET A 205 -20.10 -6.53 18.38
C MET A 205 -21.55 -6.11 18.65
N ARG A 206 -22.44 -7.07 18.97
CA ARG A 206 -23.82 -6.76 19.39
C ARG A 206 -23.86 -5.95 20.69
N GLN A 207 -23.09 -6.33 21.70
CA GLN A 207 -23.00 -5.58 22.97
C GLN A 207 -22.49 -4.15 22.75
N HIS A 208 -21.46 -3.97 21.91
CA HIS A 208 -20.96 -2.64 21.56
C HIS A 208 -22.00 -1.81 20.81
N SER A 209 -22.69 -2.41 19.84
CA SER A 209 -23.79 -1.78 19.09
C SER A 209 -24.93 -1.33 20.02
N THR A 210 -25.37 -2.18 20.96
CA THR A 210 -26.41 -1.80 21.94
C THR A 210 -25.96 -0.67 22.85
N ALA A 211 -24.72 -0.72 23.36
CA ALA A 211 -24.19 0.34 24.22
C ALA A 211 -24.01 1.68 23.48
N MET A 212 -23.74 1.64 22.17
CA MET A 212 -23.68 2.84 21.33
C MET A 212 -25.09 3.41 21.06
N ALA A 213 -26.07 2.54 20.76
CA ALA A 213 -27.46 2.95 20.57
C ALA A 213 -28.05 3.61 21.84
N GLU A 214 -27.74 3.08 23.03
CA GLU A 214 -28.13 3.68 24.31
C GLU A 214 -27.53 5.10 24.51
N LYS A 215 -26.26 5.29 24.13
CA LYS A 215 -25.60 6.61 24.17
C LYS A 215 -26.26 7.59 23.20
N CYS A 216 -26.55 7.18 21.96
CA CYS A 216 -27.26 8.01 20.99
C CYS A 216 -28.64 8.44 21.50
N ALA A 217 -29.44 7.49 22.02
CA ALA A 217 -30.74 7.78 22.61
C ALA A 217 -30.65 8.71 23.84
N TYR A 218 -29.57 8.64 24.62
CA TYR A 218 -29.31 9.60 25.71
C TYR A 218 -29.02 11.01 25.16
N PHE A 219 -28.19 11.14 24.13
CA PHE A 219 -27.91 12.44 23.51
C PHE A 219 -29.16 13.07 22.87
N GLU A 220 -30.00 12.29 22.20
CA GLU A 220 -31.29 12.76 21.66
C GLU A 220 -32.22 13.31 22.75
N ARG A 221 -32.32 12.63 23.90
CA ARG A 221 -33.08 13.14 25.06
C ARG A 221 -32.49 14.43 25.61
N LEU A 222 -31.16 14.53 25.69
CA LEU A 222 -30.49 15.73 26.18
C LEU A 222 -30.74 16.93 25.25
N LEU A 223 -30.59 16.73 23.93
CA LEU A 223 -30.87 17.76 22.91
C LEU A 223 -32.35 18.18 22.92
N THR A 224 -33.27 17.24 23.08
CA THR A 224 -34.71 17.54 23.18
C THR A 224 -35.00 18.35 24.45
N SER A 225 -34.40 17.98 25.58
CA SER A 225 -34.55 18.71 26.85
C SER A 225 -34.00 20.14 26.80
N THR A 226 -32.83 20.35 26.18
CA THR A 226 -32.29 21.72 26.00
C THR A 226 -33.11 22.55 25.03
N ALA A 227 -33.67 21.95 23.98
CA ALA A 227 -34.58 22.62 23.06
C ALA A 227 -35.89 23.06 23.73
N GLU A 228 -36.48 22.23 24.61
CA GLU A 228 -37.66 22.64 25.41
C GLU A 228 -37.30 23.73 26.43
N LEU A 229 -36.14 23.64 27.08
CA LEU A 229 -35.68 24.70 27.99
C LEU A 229 -35.60 26.06 27.26
N LEU A 230 -34.99 26.08 26.08
CA LEU A 230 -34.89 27.27 25.22
C LEU A 230 -36.25 27.83 24.77
N LYS A 231 -37.25 26.97 24.53
CA LYS A 231 -38.62 27.40 24.21
C LYS A 231 -39.34 28.05 25.40
N THR A 232 -39.06 27.59 26.62
CA THR A 232 -39.66 28.17 27.84
C THR A 232 -38.99 29.47 28.28
N THR A 233 -37.74 29.72 27.90
CA THR A 233 -37.05 31.00 28.12
C THR A 233 -37.48 32.07 27.11
N SER A 234 -38.61 32.73 27.38
CA SER A 234 -39.08 33.90 26.64
C SER A 234 -38.02 35.03 26.59
N PRO A 235 -37.84 35.75 25.46
CA PRO A 235 -36.70 36.63 25.21
C PRO A 235 -36.76 38.00 25.93
N LYS A 236 -37.09 38.03 27.24
CA LYS A 236 -37.21 39.26 28.02
C LYS A 236 -36.33 39.34 29.28
N THR A 237 -35.45 38.35 29.51
CA THR A 237 -34.58 38.33 30.70
C THR A 237 -33.13 37.87 30.42
N GLY A 238 -32.73 37.73 29.15
CA GLY A 238 -31.39 37.23 28.76
C GLY A 238 -30.29 38.28 28.62
N ALA A 239 -30.61 39.58 28.63
CA ALA A 239 -29.65 40.65 28.31
C ALA A 239 -28.86 41.21 29.51
N ALA A 240 -29.05 40.68 30.73
CA ALA A 240 -28.62 41.33 31.98
C ALA A 240 -27.47 40.64 32.72
N VAL A 241 -26.89 39.53 32.20
CA VAL A 241 -25.99 38.65 32.99
C VAL A 241 -24.54 38.62 32.49
N LEU A 242 -24.20 39.28 31.37
CA LEU A 242 -22.82 39.31 30.82
C LEU A 242 -22.10 40.66 30.98
N HIS A 243 -22.54 41.51 31.91
CA HIS A 243 -21.88 42.78 32.28
C HIS A 243 -21.57 42.85 33.79
N ALA A 244 -20.83 41.88 34.31
CA ALA A 244 -20.19 41.97 35.63
C ALA A 244 -19.03 40.96 35.76
N GLU A 245 -17.84 41.32 35.25
CA GLU A 245 -16.52 41.07 35.88
C GLU A 245 -15.39 41.51 34.93
N THR A 246 -15.03 42.79 35.01
CA THR A 246 -13.79 43.34 34.44
C THR A 246 -13.10 44.24 35.47
N HIS A 247 -12.27 43.65 36.31
CA HIS A 247 -11.19 44.27 37.09
C HIS A 247 -10.36 43.12 37.69
N ALA A 248 -9.03 43.16 37.80
CA ALA A 248 -8.01 43.96 37.12
C ALA A 248 -6.66 43.32 37.50
N ASP A 249 -5.76 43.05 36.54
CA ASP A 249 -4.32 43.15 36.85
C ASP A 249 -3.43 43.34 35.62
N ALA A 250 -2.60 44.37 35.72
CA ALA A 250 -1.46 44.77 34.92
C ALA A 250 -0.91 46.03 35.65
N PRO A 251 0.42 46.22 35.83
CA PRO A 251 1.36 46.11 34.71
C PRO A 251 2.79 45.64 35.05
N ALA A 252 3.59 45.41 34.00
CA ALA A 252 5.03 45.70 34.03
C ALA A 252 5.51 46.09 32.61
N ALA A 253 6.06 47.30 32.48
CA ALA A 253 6.93 47.70 31.37
C ALA A 253 8.32 47.03 31.55
N GLU A 254 9.26 46.98 30.61
CA GLU A 254 9.92 48.09 29.88
C GLU A 254 10.72 47.56 28.64
N PRO A 255 11.52 48.35 27.87
CA PRO A 255 11.48 48.28 26.39
C PRO A 255 12.87 48.13 25.69
N ALA A 256 12.98 48.68 24.47
CA ALA A 256 14.10 48.83 23.51
C ALA A 256 13.94 47.93 22.26
N ASP A 257 13.72 48.48 21.05
CA ASP A 257 14.66 49.23 20.17
C ASP A 257 15.91 48.40 19.83
N GLU A 258 16.39 48.22 18.59
CA GLU A 258 16.04 48.58 17.21
C GLU A 258 17.09 47.79 16.33
N PRO A 259 17.47 48.15 15.10
CA PRO A 259 16.82 47.81 13.84
C PRO A 259 17.68 46.92 12.89
N ALA A 260 17.25 46.86 11.63
CA ALA A 260 17.77 46.11 10.49
C ALA A 260 19.30 46.01 10.29
N ALA A 261 19.73 44.87 9.71
CA ALA A 261 20.99 44.74 8.99
C ALA A 261 20.73 44.14 7.59
N ASP A 262 20.96 44.95 6.57
CA ASP A 262 20.87 44.63 5.14
C ASP A 262 22.27 44.29 4.62
N VAL A 263 22.44 43.11 3.99
CA VAL A 263 23.63 42.79 3.16
C VAL A 263 23.22 41.86 2.01
N PRO A 264 23.26 42.32 0.75
CA PRO A 264 23.26 41.44 -0.42
C PRO A 264 24.68 40.91 -0.70
N ALA A 265 24.77 39.69 -1.23
CA ALA A 265 25.99 39.17 -1.84
C ALA A 265 25.64 38.52 -3.17
N ASP A 266 26.41 38.83 -4.21
CA ASP A 266 25.95 38.83 -5.59
C ASP A 266 26.95 38.10 -6.52
N VAL A 267 26.41 37.40 -7.53
CA VAL A 267 27.09 36.85 -8.75
C VAL A 267 28.28 35.87 -8.55
N PRO A 268 28.88 35.31 -9.63
CA PRO A 268 28.37 34.21 -10.46
C PRO A 268 29.23 32.92 -10.40
N GLY A 269 28.73 31.85 -11.03
CA GLY A 269 29.49 30.64 -11.35
C GLY A 269 29.24 30.15 -12.78
N ASP A 270 29.58 30.95 -13.79
CA ASP A 270 29.66 30.49 -15.18
C ASP A 270 30.87 29.57 -15.38
N ILE A 271 30.64 28.37 -15.93
CA ILE A 271 31.66 27.60 -16.67
C ILE A 271 30.99 26.97 -17.90
N PRO A 272 31.34 27.41 -19.13
CA PRO A 272 30.93 26.77 -20.37
C PRO A 272 31.97 25.76 -20.89
N ALA A 273 31.48 24.74 -21.60
CA ALA A 273 32.17 23.84 -22.53
C ALA A 273 31.03 23.03 -23.22
N ASP A 274 30.72 23.13 -24.52
CA ASP A 274 31.56 22.94 -25.73
C ASP A 274 32.45 21.68 -25.64
N GLU A 275 32.42 20.71 -26.56
CA GLU A 275 31.82 20.63 -27.90
C GLU A 275 31.45 19.15 -28.24
N PRO A 276 30.88 18.81 -29.42
CA PRO A 276 30.33 17.49 -29.71
C PRO A 276 31.36 16.47 -30.24
N ALA A 277 30.91 15.22 -30.42
CA ALA A 277 31.55 14.25 -31.29
C ALA A 277 30.51 13.62 -32.23
N ASP A 278 30.53 14.06 -33.49
CA ASP A 278 29.97 13.30 -34.62
C ASP A 278 30.88 12.09 -34.90
N GLU A 279 30.30 10.92 -35.19
CA GLU A 279 30.20 10.41 -36.57
C GLU A 279 29.49 9.04 -36.63
N PRO A 280 28.95 8.65 -37.80
CA PRO A 280 28.21 7.40 -37.97
C PRO A 280 29.13 6.21 -38.28
N THR A 281 28.57 5.00 -38.28
CA THR A 281 29.19 3.86 -38.98
C THR A 281 28.11 3.07 -39.72
N ASP A 282 28.03 3.31 -41.02
CA ASP A 282 27.17 2.60 -41.96
C ASP A 282 28.10 1.91 -42.98
N ALA A 283 28.22 0.58 -42.93
CA ALA A 283 28.97 -0.20 -43.93
C ALA A 283 28.65 -1.71 -43.87
N ALA A 284 27.82 -2.09 -44.83
CA ALA A 284 27.53 -3.43 -45.35
C ALA A 284 28.60 -4.55 -45.22
N ALA A 285 28.14 -5.72 -44.77
CA ALA A 285 28.30 -7.01 -45.45
C ALA A 285 27.12 -7.91 -45.00
N GLY A 286 26.40 -8.67 -45.84
CA GLY A 286 26.67 -9.02 -47.23
C GLY A 286 27.18 -10.45 -47.34
N ASP A 287 26.30 -11.45 -47.17
CA ASP A 287 26.38 -12.64 -48.02
C ASP A 287 25.01 -13.31 -48.22
N THR A 288 24.88 -13.89 -49.40
CA THR A 288 23.75 -14.65 -49.94
C THR A 288 24.00 -16.15 -49.80
N SER A 289 22.97 -16.94 -49.44
CA SER A 289 22.61 -18.18 -50.17
C SER A 289 21.54 -18.99 -49.43
N ASP A 290 20.28 -18.88 -49.87
CA ASP A 290 19.26 -19.91 -49.68
C ASP A 290 18.98 -20.55 -51.05
N SER A 291 19.32 -21.84 -51.21
CA SER A 291 18.84 -22.70 -52.31
C SER A 291 19.20 -24.17 -52.10
N THR A 292 18.19 -24.92 -51.67
CA THR A 292 17.92 -26.35 -51.92
C THR A 292 18.73 -27.09 -53.01
N SER A 293 19.35 -28.22 -52.64
CA SER A 293 19.27 -29.57 -53.28
C SER A 293 20.35 -30.51 -52.69
N ARG A 294 20.02 -31.64 -52.05
CA ARG A 294 19.61 -32.95 -52.62
C ARG A 294 20.74 -33.67 -53.39
N GLU A 295 21.34 -34.69 -52.77
CA GLU A 295 21.45 -36.07 -53.31
C GLU A 295 21.97 -37.06 -52.23
N ARG A 296 21.93 -38.37 -52.52
CA ARG A 296 22.17 -39.51 -51.61
C ARG A 296 23.57 -40.11 -51.74
N GLN A 297 23.99 -40.88 -50.72
CA GLN A 297 24.71 -42.20 -50.72
C GLN A 297 25.69 -42.27 -49.54
N SER A 298 25.54 -43.17 -48.55
CA SER A 298 25.79 -44.64 -48.55
C SER A 298 27.26 -45.03 -48.34
N GLY A 299 27.53 -45.77 -47.25
CA GLY A 299 28.86 -46.26 -46.83
C GLY A 299 29.08 -45.98 -45.34
N SER A 300 28.77 -46.85 -44.36
CA SER A 300 29.22 -48.25 -44.14
C SER A 300 30.69 -48.37 -43.73
N LEU A 301 30.88 -48.87 -42.49
CA LEU A 301 32.07 -49.46 -41.80
C LEU A 301 32.12 -48.92 -40.34
N SER A 302 31.74 -49.73 -39.34
CA SER A 302 32.60 -50.71 -38.62
C SER A 302 33.73 -50.01 -37.83
N VAL A 303 33.59 -49.88 -36.50
CA VAL A 303 33.92 -50.88 -35.47
C VAL A 303 35.41 -51.25 -35.44
N LEU A 304 36.12 -50.71 -34.43
CA LEU A 304 37.31 -51.22 -33.71
C LEU A 304 37.65 -50.14 -32.64
N LEU A 305 37.47 -50.33 -31.33
CA LEU A 305 38.26 -51.18 -30.41
C LEU A 305 39.77 -50.94 -30.47
N ASN A 306 40.25 -49.98 -29.67
CA ASN A 306 41.07 -50.26 -28.47
C ASN A 306 40.96 -49.10 -27.47
#